data_AF-A0A256GCD2-F1
#
_entry.id   AF-A0A256GCD2-F1
#
_cell.length_a   1.000
_cell.length_b   1.000
_cell.length_c   1.000
_cell.angle_alpha   90.00
_cell.angle_beta   90.00
_cell.angle_gamma   90.00
#
_symmetry.space_group_name_H-M   'P 1'
#
loop_
_entity.id
_entity.type
_entity.pdbx_description
1 polymer ?
#
loop_
_entity_poly.entity_id
_entity_poly.type
_entity_poly.pdbx_seq_one_letter_code
_entity_poly.pdbx_strand_id
1 'polypeptide(L)' 'MTNQNPRVLEAARWLATIPEHHKPRPVIPELMKLFNLTALEAGQAATEARLIRARSN' A
#
# COMPACT_ATOMS: atom_id res chain seq x y z
N MET A 1 17.69 1.86 -10.30
CA MET A 1 17.31 0.51 -9.81
C MET A 1 16.33 0.72 -8.66
N THR A 2 15.06 0.99 -8.97
CA THR A 2 14.03 1.11 -7.93
C THR A 2 13.72 -0.30 -7.46
N ASN A 3 14.34 -0.68 -6.35
CA ASN A 3 14.15 -1.95 -5.67
C ASN A 3 12.69 -2.05 -5.22
N GLN A 4 11.79 -2.51 -6.10
CA GLN A 4 10.39 -2.74 -5.75
C GLN A 4 10.36 -3.98 -4.88
N ASN A 5 10.49 -3.77 -3.58
CA ASN A 5 10.38 -4.83 -2.60
C ASN A 5 9.01 -5.49 -2.80
N PRO A 6 8.91 -6.81 -3.05
CA PRO A 6 7.64 -7.45 -3.40
C PRO A 6 6.55 -7.22 -2.35
N ARG A 7 6.95 -7.06 -1.09
CA ARG A 7 6.06 -6.71 0.04
C ARG A 7 5.39 -5.34 -0.10
N VAL A 8 6.08 -4.34 -0.66
CA VAL A 8 5.52 -3.00 -0.96
C VAL A 8 4.43 -3.12 -2.02
N LEU A 9 4.68 -3.96 -3.03
CA LEU A 9 3.78 -4.20 -4.15
C LEU A 9 2.53 -4.98 -3.72
N GLU A 10 2.69 -5.99 -2.85
CA GLU A 10 1.57 -6.69 -2.20
C GLU A 10 0.73 -5.74 -1.33
N ALA A 11 1.39 -4.95 -0.48
CA ALA A 11 0.73 -3.94 0.35
C ALA A 11 -0.05 -2.93 -0.49
N ALA A 12 0.53 -2.47 -1.60
CA ALA A 12 -0.12 -1.54 -2.53
C ALA A 12 -1.37 -2.15 -3.19
N ARG A 13 -1.26 -3.41 -3.64
CA ARG A 13 -2.38 -4.15 -4.24
C ARG A 13 -3.49 -4.40 -3.23
N TRP A 14 -3.14 -4.85 -2.02
CA TRP A 14 -4.10 -5.06 -0.94
C TRP A 14 -4.82 -3.76 -0.58
N LEU A 15 -4.11 -2.64 -0.54
CA LEU A 15 -4.73 -1.33 -0.27
C LEU A 15 -5.58 -0.82 -1.45
N ALA A 16 -5.25 -1.23 -2.69
CA ALA A 16 -6.03 -0.90 -3.89
C ALA A 16 -7.30 -1.77 -4.02
N THR A 17 -7.30 -3.00 -3.49
CA THR A 17 -8.48 -3.88 -3.46
C THR A 17 -9.47 -3.52 -2.36
N ILE A 18 -9.04 -2.83 -1.29
CA ILE A 18 -9.94 -2.39 -0.23
C ILE A 18 -10.70 -1.12 -0.65
N PRO A 19 -12.05 -1.15 -0.68
CA PRO A 19 -12.85 0.03 -0.96
C PRO A 19 -12.67 1.09 0.15
N GLU A 20 -12.75 2.38 -0.21
CA GLU A 20 -12.44 3.50 0.70
C GLU A 20 -13.21 3.48 2.02
N HIS A 21 -14.42 2.94 2.01
CA HIS A 21 -15.29 2.83 3.19
C HIS A 21 -14.79 1.78 4.20
N HIS A 22 -13.97 0.82 3.74
CA HIS A 22 -13.35 -0.22 4.57
C HIS A 22 -11.87 0.05 4.84
N LYS A 23 -11.31 1.18 4.37
CA LYS A 23 -9.89 1.45 4.58
C LYS A 23 -9.60 1.69 6.06
N PRO A 24 -8.71 0.89 6.67
CA PRO A 24 -8.30 1.13 8.03
C PRO A 24 -7.58 2.48 8.09
N ARG A 25 -8.05 3.36 8.99
CA ARG A 25 -7.37 4.60 9.34
C ARG A 25 -6.73 4.36 10.72
N PRO A 26 -5.40 4.24 10.82
CA PRO A 26 -4.37 4.70 9.87
C PRO A 26 -3.78 3.57 9.00
N VAL A 27 -3.66 3.82 7.69
CA VAL A 27 -3.21 2.83 6.69
C VAL A 27 -1.74 2.42 6.87
N ILE A 28 -0.86 3.38 7.12
CA ILE A 28 0.59 3.14 7.25
C ILE A 28 0.94 2.16 8.37
N PRO A 29 0.49 2.34 9.64
CA PRO A 29 0.79 1.39 10.71
C PRO A 29 0.18 0.01 10.47
N GLU A 30 -0.96 -0.09 9.77
CA GLU A 30 -1.51 -1.41 9.39
C GLU A 30 -0.67 -2.11 8.33
N LEU A 31 -0.22 -1.39 7.30
CA LEU A 31 0.69 -1.95 6.30
C LEU A 31 2.02 -2.38 6.92
N MET A 32 2.52 -1.62 7.90
CA MET A 32 3.71 -1.99 8.67
C MET A 32 3.48 -3.29 9.45
N LYS A 33 2.33 -3.47 10.10
CA LYS A 33 2.03 -4.70 10.86
C LYS A 33 1.78 -5.91 9.97
N LEU A 34 1.00 -5.73 8.90
CA LEU A 34 0.58 -6.81 8.01
C LEU A 34 1.73 -7.33 7.14
N PHE A 35 2.56 -6.43 6.62
CA PHE A 35 3.61 -6.77 5.66
C PHE A 35 5.03 -6.63 6.24
N ASN A 36 5.14 -6.29 7.53
CA ASN A 36 6.41 -6.08 8.24
C ASN A 36 7.34 -5.11 7.49
N LEU A 37 6.75 -4.00 7.03
CA LEU A 37 7.38 -2.95 6.23
C LEU A 37 7.91 -1.82 7.12
N THR A 38 8.90 -1.09 6.62
CA THR A 38 9.33 0.18 7.22
C THR A 38 8.35 1.31 6.90
N ALA A 39 8.40 2.41 7.65
CA ALA A 39 7.54 3.57 7.40
C ALA A 39 7.70 4.16 5.98
N LEU A 40 8.91 4.11 5.43
CA LEU A 40 9.20 4.54 4.06
C LEU A 40 8.49 3.64 3.04
N GLU A 41 8.61 2.33 3.21
CA GLU A 41 7.97 1.33 2.35
C GLU A 41 6.44 1.36 2.44
N ALA A 42 5.90 1.59 3.63
CA ALA A 42 4.46 1.75 3.82
C ALA A 42 3.94 3.04 3.13
N GLY A 43 4.72 4.12 3.15
CA GLY A 43 4.42 5.34 2.38
C GLY A 43 4.47 5.13 0.87
N GLN A 44 5.45 4.35 0.39
CA GLN A 44 5.54 3.94 -1.01
C GLN A 44 4.34 3.08 -1.42
N ALA A 45 3.98 2.07 -0.62
CA ALA A 45 2.84 1.20 -0.86
C ALA A 45 1.52 2.00 -0.92
N ALA A 46 1.34 2.98 -0.04
CA ALA A 46 0.17 3.86 -0.05
C ALA A 46 0.08 4.71 -1.35
N THR A 47 1.22 5.20 -1.83
CA THR A 47 1.31 5.95 -3.08
C THR A 47 1.00 5.07 -4.29
N GLU A 48 1.62 3.89 -4.36
CA GLU A 48 1.41 2.91 -5.42
C GLU A 48 -0.06 2.44 -5.47
N ALA A 49 -0.69 2.21 -4.32
CA ALA A 49 -2.11 1.84 -4.26
C ALA A 49 -3.01 2.92 -4.86
N ARG A 50 -2.69 4.20 -4.61
CA ARG A 50 -3.43 5.34 -5.17
C ARG A 50 -3.25 5.40 -6.69
N LEU A 51 -2.04 5.13 -7.19
CA LEU A 51 -1.74 5.05 -8.63
C LEU A 51 -2.46 3.88 -9.31
N ILE A 52 -2.47 2.69 -8.70
CA ILE A 52 -3.20 1.52 -9.20
C ILE A 52 -4.68 1.85 -9.33
N ARG A 53 -5.26 2.48 -8.30
CA ARG A 53 -6.66 2.90 -8.31
C ARG A 53 -6.96 3.96 -9.36
N ALA A 54 -6.07 4.93 -9.53
CA ALA A 54 -6.20 5.97 -10.56
C ALA A 54 -6.08 5.43 -11.99
N ARG A 55 -5.28 4.37 -12.20
CA ARG A 55 -5.14 3.68 -13.50
C ARG A 55 -6.27 2.71 -13.83
N SER A 56 -7.01 2.27 -12.81
CA SER A 56 -8.12 1.32 -12.97
C SER A 56 -9.46 2.01 -13.27
N ASN A 57 -9.43 3.32 -13.55
CA ASN A 57 -10.56 4.17 -13.92
C ASN A 57 -10.36 4.70 -15.34
#